data_AF-A0A917AXV9-F1
#
_entry.id   AF-A0A917AXV9-F1
#
_cell.length_a   1.000
_cell.length_b   1.000
_cell.length_c   1.000
_cell.angle_alpha   90.00
_cell.angle_beta   90.00
_cell.angle_gamma   90.00
#
_symmetry.space_group_name_H-M   'P 1'
#
loop_
_entity.id
_entity.type
_entity.pdbx_description
1 polymer ?
#
loop_
_entity_poly.entity_id
_entity_poly.type
_entity_poly.pdbx_seq_one_letter_code
_entity_poly.pdbx_strand_id
1 'polypeptide(L)'
;MTLYTFIASDNPLVEVDNSGFIHIKVRDLKKVEPKLDLEFWGNVDDESMILYAKEESELGGLEISLCDNPPNGLEQYINKKYIYWLEGDFGSEFLKQLTEYVKLKVKIEDKVELWSILFGEGIKTKQVKSLSLNEISEDSFKILHNHKCCCLVIE
;
A
#
# COMPACT_ATOMS: atom_id res chain seq x y z
N MET A 1 -19.11 -1.91 -1.62
CA MET A 1 -18.37 -1.32 -0.49
C MET A 1 -16.93 -1.71 -0.66
N THR A 2 -16.01 -0.75 -0.51
CA THR A 2 -14.59 -0.99 -0.75
C THR A 2 -13.81 -0.43 0.43
N LEU A 3 -12.93 -1.24 1.01
CA LEU A 3 -12.02 -0.83 2.06
C LEU A 3 -10.78 -0.26 1.39
N TYR A 4 -10.40 0.95 1.76
CA TYR A 4 -9.17 1.58 1.32
C TYR A 4 -8.29 1.89 2.51
N THR A 5 -6.99 1.72 2.32
CA THR A 5 -5.97 1.98 3.33
C THR A 5 -5.06 3.11 2.84
N PHE A 6 -4.72 4.01 3.76
CA PHE A 6 -3.92 5.19 3.45
C PHE A 6 -2.86 5.43 4.51
N ILE A 7 -1.79 6.10 4.12
CA ILE A 7 -0.87 6.78 5.04
C ILE A 7 -0.90 8.27 4.73
N ALA A 8 -1.07 9.08 5.78
CA ALA A 8 -1.28 10.51 5.66
C ALA A 8 -0.31 11.25 6.58
N SER A 9 0.21 12.39 6.13
CA SER A 9 1.26 13.12 6.86
C SER A 9 1.22 14.62 6.57
N ASP A 10 1.78 15.40 7.51
CA ASP A 10 2.02 16.83 7.33
C ASP A 10 3.23 17.11 6.42
N ASN A 11 4.14 16.14 6.25
CA ASN A 11 5.34 16.22 5.41
C ASN A 11 5.35 15.13 4.32
N PRO A 12 6.13 15.30 3.23
CA PRO A 12 6.30 14.25 2.24
C PRO A 12 6.95 13.00 2.85
N LEU A 13 6.37 11.84 2.54
CA LEU A 13 6.90 10.53 2.89
C LEU A 13 7.60 9.88 1.68
N VAL A 14 8.41 8.85 1.94
CA VAL A 14 9.14 8.12 0.91
C VAL A 14 8.25 7.04 0.31
N GLU A 15 8.02 7.08 -1.00
CA GLU A 15 7.31 6.01 -1.70
C GLU A 15 8.16 4.72 -1.74
N VAL A 16 7.49 3.57 -1.64
CA VAL A 16 8.11 2.25 -1.72
C VAL A 16 7.25 1.33 -2.56
N ASP A 17 7.87 0.47 -3.34
CA ASP A 17 7.19 -0.57 -4.11
C ASP A 17 7.90 -1.90 -3.88
N ASN A 18 7.37 -2.67 -2.94
CA ASN A 18 7.72 -4.06 -2.71
C ASN A 18 6.55 -4.97 -3.11
N SER A 19 5.67 -4.54 -4.01
CA SER A 19 4.47 -5.28 -4.41
C SER A 19 4.78 -6.65 -5.05
N GLY A 20 6.02 -6.83 -5.51
CA GLY A 20 6.48 -7.98 -6.28
C GLY A 20 6.20 -7.86 -7.78
N PHE A 21 5.51 -6.79 -8.20
CA PHE A 21 5.26 -6.52 -9.59
C PHE A 21 6.39 -5.73 -10.23
N ILE A 22 6.72 -6.10 -11.46
CA ILE A 22 7.58 -5.31 -12.32
C ILE A 22 6.87 -4.99 -13.62
N HIS A 23 7.14 -3.79 -14.12
CA HIS A 23 6.75 -3.38 -15.45
C HIS A 23 7.79 -3.89 -16.44
N ILE A 24 7.39 -4.84 -17.30
CA ILE A 24 8.28 -5.45 -18.29
C ILE A 24 7.67 -5.39 -19.69
N LYS A 25 8.51 -5.24 -20.72
CA LYS A 25 8.07 -5.38 -22.12
C LYS A 25 7.88 -6.85 -22.47
N VAL A 26 6.91 -7.15 -23.32
CA VAL A 26 6.65 -8.52 -23.80
C VAL A 26 7.89 -9.16 -24.43
N ARG A 27 8.67 -8.40 -25.22
CA ARG A 27 9.94 -8.89 -25.80
C ARG A 27 10.97 -9.35 -24.77
N ASP A 28 10.98 -8.71 -23.59
CA ASP A 28 11.93 -8.99 -22.53
C ASP A 28 11.40 -10.09 -21.61
N LEU A 29 10.07 -10.13 -21.38
CA LEU A 29 9.40 -11.26 -20.74
C LEU A 29 9.70 -12.57 -21.49
N LYS A 30 9.56 -12.59 -22.82
CA LYS A 30 9.90 -13.75 -23.69
C LYS A 30 11.32 -14.29 -23.50
N LYS A 31 12.26 -13.47 -23.02
CA LYS A 31 13.66 -13.88 -22.78
C LYS A 31 13.87 -14.44 -21.38
N VAL A 32 13.21 -13.84 -20.39
CA VAL A 32 13.40 -14.21 -18.98
C VAL A 32 12.56 -15.39 -18.56
N GLU A 33 11.41 -15.62 -19.23
CA GLU A 33 10.55 -16.77 -18.96
C GLU A 33 10.48 -17.82 -20.06
N PRO A 34 11.31 -18.89 -19.95
CA PRO A 34 11.40 -19.91 -20.99
C PRO A 34 10.17 -20.80 -21.11
N LYS A 35 9.21 -20.71 -20.17
CA LYS A 35 7.97 -21.51 -20.15
C LYS A 35 6.73 -20.74 -20.64
N LEU A 36 6.90 -19.57 -21.23
CA LEU A 36 5.78 -18.80 -21.78
C LEU A 36 5.04 -19.59 -22.88
N ASP A 37 3.72 -19.57 -22.81
CA ASP A 37 2.87 -20.08 -23.88
C ASP A 37 2.97 -19.18 -25.11
N LEU A 38 3.76 -19.62 -26.09
CA LEU A 38 3.98 -18.88 -27.33
C LEU A 38 2.73 -18.81 -28.22
N GLU A 39 1.72 -19.65 -28.04
CA GLU A 39 0.46 -19.54 -28.80
C GLU A 39 -0.30 -18.27 -28.40
N PHE A 40 -0.31 -17.95 -27.10
CA PHE A 40 -0.86 -16.69 -26.59
C PHE A 40 0.11 -15.53 -26.81
N TRP A 41 1.33 -15.63 -26.26
CA TRP A 41 2.28 -14.52 -26.20
C TRP A 41 2.92 -14.18 -27.56
N GLY A 42 2.87 -15.09 -28.54
CA GLY A 42 3.34 -14.84 -29.90
C GLY A 42 2.54 -13.78 -30.65
N ASN A 43 1.27 -13.57 -30.26
CA ASN A 43 0.37 -12.60 -30.90
C ASN A 43 0.33 -11.25 -30.17
N VAL A 44 0.93 -11.15 -28.98
CA VAL A 44 1.01 -9.91 -28.21
C VAL A 44 2.17 -9.07 -28.74
N ASP A 45 1.93 -7.77 -28.96
CA ASP A 45 2.95 -6.82 -29.41
C ASP A 45 4.12 -6.77 -28.43
N ASP A 46 5.32 -6.96 -28.98
CA ASP A 46 6.60 -6.99 -28.27
C ASP A 46 6.92 -5.70 -27.51
N GLU A 47 6.37 -4.57 -27.95
CA GLU A 47 6.55 -3.26 -27.30
C GLU A 47 5.50 -2.97 -26.22
N SER A 48 4.50 -3.84 -26.05
CA SER A 48 3.51 -3.72 -24.98
C SER A 48 4.18 -3.86 -23.62
N MET A 49 3.85 -2.93 -22.71
CA MET A 49 4.22 -3.01 -21.30
C MET A 49 3.16 -3.81 -20.55
N ILE A 50 3.62 -4.75 -19.72
CA ILE A 50 2.76 -5.58 -18.89
C ILE A 50 3.26 -5.58 -17.45
N LEU A 51 2.34 -5.85 -16.53
CA LEU A 51 2.65 -6.11 -15.14
C LEU A 51 2.99 -7.60 -15.00
N TYR A 52 4.17 -7.90 -14.47
CA TYR A 52 4.67 -9.26 -14.31
C TYR A 52 5.13 -9.48 -12.87
N ALA A 53 4.81 -10.65 -12.34
CA ALA A 53 5.30 -11.13 -11.07
C ALA A 53 6.04 -12.44 -11.33
N LYS A 54 7.26 -12.54 -10.81
CA LYS A 54 8.12 -13.70 -11.08
C LYS A 54 7.65 -14.93 -10.31
N GLU A 55 7.40 -14.75 -9.03
CA GLU A 55 6.92 -15.81 -8.14
C GLU A 55 5.75 -15.28 -7.31
N GLU A 56 4.71 -16.10 -7.15
CA GLU A 56 3.55 -15.74 -6.33
C GLU A 56 3.95 -15.45 -4.87
N SER A 57 5.01 -16.09 -4.37
CA SER A 57 5.54 -15.86 -3.03
C SER A 57 6.20 -14.48 -2.83
N GLU A 58 6.50 -13.77 -3.91
CA GLU A 58 7.06 -12.41 -3.86
C GLU A 58 5.97 -11.33 -3.93
N LEU A 59 4.71 -11.73 -4.15
CA LEU A 59 3.58 -10.81 -4.23
C LEU A 59 3.08 -10.37 -2.86
N GLY A 60 2.43 -9.21 -2.82
CA GLY A 60 1.68 -8.75 -1.66
C GLY A 60 2.53 -8.02 -0.61
N GLY A 61 3.78 -7.69 -0.93
CA GLY A 61 4.59 -6.81 -0.08
C GLY A 61 4.05 -5.38 -0.04
N LEU A 62 4.71 -4.55 0.78
CA LEU A 62 4.34 -3.17 1.04
C LEU A 62 4.50 -2.30 -0.21
N GLU A 63 3.42 -1.63 -0.59
CA GLU A 63 3.42 -0.54 -1.54
C GLU A 63 2.89 0.74 -0.88
N ILE A 64 3.66 1.83 -1.01
CA ILE A 64 3.26 3.17 -0.61
C ILE A 64 3.52 4.08 -1.80
N SER A 65 2.44 4.60 -2.37
CA SER A 65 2.47 5.48 -3.55
C SER A 65 1.60 6.71 -3.34
N LEU A 66 1.95 7.83 -3.96
CA LEU A 66 1.21 9.08 -3.79
C LEU A 66 -0.27 8.91 -4.22
N CYS A 67 -1.20 9.41 -3.40
CA CYS A 67 -2.62 9.35 -3.69
C CYS A 67 -3.07 10.53 -4.57
N ASP A 68 -2.83 10.43 -5.87
CA ASP A 68 -3.19 11.48 -6.83
C ASP A 68 -4.69 11.52 -7.17
N ASN A 69 -5.40 10.41 -6.95
CA ASN A 69 -6.82 10.26 -7.27
C ASN A 69 -7.59 9.66 -6.08
N PRO A 70 -7.78 10.42 -4.98
CA PRO A 70 -8.45 9.90 -3.80
C PRO A 70 -9.94 9.58 -4.05
N PRO A 71 -10.54 8.63 -3.32
CA PRO A 71 -11.97 8.39 -3.39
C PRO A 71 -12.76 9.62 -2.92
N ASN A 72 -13.89 9.89 -3.56
CA ASN A 72 -14.78 11.00 -3.16
C ASN A 72 -15.20 10.87 -1.68
N GLY A 73 -15.06 11.95 -0.91
CA GLY A 73 -15.40 11.99 0.50
C GLY A 73 -14.24 11.68 1.44
N LEU A 74 -13.03 11.39 0.93
CA LEU A 74 -11.84 11.15 1.75
C LEU A 74 -11.51 12.35 2.65
N GLU A 75 -11.77 13.56 2.17
CA GLU A 75 -11.58 14.83 2.89
C GLU A 75 -12.43 14.94 4.18
N GLN A 76 -13.45 14.09 4.34
CA GLN A 76 -14.26 14.03 5.55
C GLN A 76 -13.55 13.25 6.67
N TYR A 77 -12.52 12.48 6.32
CA TYR A 77 -11.75 11.64 7.24
C TYR A 77 -10.34 12.16 7.47
N ILE A 78 -9.63 12.52 6.40
CA ILE A 78 -8.21 12.85 6.40
C ILE A 78 -8.03 14.33 6.01
N ASN A 79 -7.41 15.11 6.90
CA ASN A 79 -7.14 16.54 6.72
C ASN A 79 -5.64 16.85 6.54
N LYS A 80 -4.86 15.83 6.19
CA LYS A 80 -3.41 15.91 6.02
C LYS A 80 -3.04 16.40 4.63
N LYS A 81 -1.88 17.05 4.52
CA LYS A 81 -1.41 17.63 3.26
C LYS A 81 -0.98 16.56 2.26
N TYR A 82 -0.28 15.54 2.73
CA TYR A 82 0.21 14.45 1.90
C TYR A 82 -0.55 13.18 2.25
N ILE A 83 -1.13 12.54 1.25
CA ILE A 83 -1.90 11.30 1.37
C ILE A 83 -1.31 10.32 0.36
N TYR A 84 -1.07 9.10 0.81
CA TYR A 84 -0.52 8.01 0.02
C TYR A 84 -1.44 6.80 0.16
N TRP A 85 -1.51 6.01 -0.90
CA TRP A 85 -2.05 4.66 -0.84
C TRP A 85 -1.15 3.79 0.04
N LEU A 86 -1.76 2.90 0.82
CA LEU A 86 -1.06 1.87 1.57
C LEU A 86 -1.60 0.53 1.10
N GLU A 87 -0.87 -0.15 0.24
CA GLU A 87 -1.30 -1.38 -0.43
C GLU A 87 -0.36 -2.55 -0.12
N GLY A 88 -0.88 -3.76 -0.28
CA GLY A 88 -0.22 -5.03 0.05
C GLY A 88 -1.22 -6.07 0.55
N ASP A 89 -0.77 -7.30 0.70
CA ASP A 89 -1.52 -8.29 1.47
C ASP A 89 -1.26 -8.03 2.94
N PHE A 90 -2.24 -8.05 3.83
CA PHE A 90 -1.98 -7.81 5.26
C PHE A 90 -1.30 -9.02 5.96
N GLY A 91 -0.44 -9.75 5.23
CA GLY A 91 0.34 -10.89 5.69
C GLY A 91 1.57 -10.48 6.51
N SER A 92 2.34 -11.48 6.94
CA SER A 92 3.49 -11.26 7.82
C SER A 92 4.57 -10.40 7.17
N GLU A 93 4.82 -10.60 5.87
CA GLU A 93 5.87 -9.86 5.16
C GLU A 93 5.50 -8.37 5.03
N PHE A 94 4.28 -8.06 4.61
CA PHE A 94 3.77 -6.68 4.60
C PHE A 94 3.85 -6.01 5.98
N LEU A 95 3.38 -6.69 7.04
CA LEU A 95 3.39 -6.11 8.39
C LEU A 95 4.82 -5.82 8.88
N LYS A 96 5.75 -6.71 8.56
CA LYS A 96 7.18 -6.52 8.84
C LYS A 96 7.73 -5.33 8.05
N GLN A 97 7.50 -5.29 6.74
CA GLN A 97 7.97 -4.19 5.89
C GLN A 97 7.38 -2.84 6.30
N LEU A 98 6.10 -2.79 6.67
CA LEU A 98 5.45 -1.59 7.19
C LEU A 98 6.06 -1.16 8.52
N THR A 99 6.34 -2.11 9.41
CA THR A 99 7.02 -1.84 10.69
C THR A 99 8.41 -1.24 10.46
N GLU A 100 9.19 -1.84 9.56
CA GLU A 100 10.52 -1.34 9.20
C GLU A 100 10.45 0.04 8.54
N TYR A 101 9.50 0.25 7.63
CA TYR A 101 9.25 1.53 6.98
C TYR A 101 8.97 2.63 8.00
N VAL A 102 8.00 2.43 8.90
CA VAL A 102 7.65 3.45 9.89
C VAL A 102 8.82 3.73 10.83
N LYS A 103 9.56 2.72 11.28
CA LYS A 103 10.72 2.92 12.17
C LYS A 103 11.90 3.64 11.51
N LEU A 104 12.12 3.42 10.22
CA LEU A 104 13.31 3.93 9.52
C LEU A 104 13.06 5.24 8.74
N LYS A 105 11.81 5.49 8.33
CA LYS A 105 11.46 6.57 7.41
C LYS A 105 10.55 7.63 8.01
N VAL A 106 9.74 7.29 9.00
CA VAL A 106 8.83 8.23 9.65
C VAL A 106 9.52 8.88 10.85
N LYS A 107 9.32 10.18 10.99
CA LYS A 107 9.74 10.97 12.14
C LYS A 107 8.53 11.53 12.88
N ILE A 108 8.72 11.90 14.14
CA ILE A 108 7.64 12.43 14.99
C ILE A 108 7.05 13.72 14.37
N GLU A 109 7.89 14.57 13.77
CA GLU A 109 7.46 15.80 13.10
C GLU A 109 6.55 15.56 11.89
N ASP A 110 6.55 14.36 11.31
CA ASP A 110 5.70 14.01 10.16
C ASP A 110 4.25 13.81 10.56
N LYS A 111 3.96 13.61 11.86
CA LYS A 111 2.61 13.44 12.42
C LYS A 111 1.77 12.49 11.57
N VAL A 112 2.30 11.28 11.39
CA VAL A 112 1.77 10.28 10.48
C VAL A 112 0.48 9.67 11.03
N GLU A 113 -0.49 9.49 10.15
CA GLU A 113 -1.73 8.79 10.41
C GLU A 113 -1.88 7.65 9.40
N LEU A 114 -2.10 6.42 9.88
CA LEU A 114 -2.48 5.28 9.05
C LEU A 114 -3.98 5.05 9.15
N TRP A 115 -4.63 4.96 8.01
CA TRP A 115 -6.08 4.91 7.90
C TRP A 115 -6.53 3.62 7.24
N SER A 116 -7.68 3.10 7.70
CA SER A 116 -8.48 2.09 7.02
C SER A 116 -9.92 2.59 7.00
N ILE A 117 -10.48 2.78 5.80
CA ILE A 117 -11.77 3.47 5.61
C ILE A 117 -12.64 2.67 4.63
N LEU A 118 -13.85 2.32 5.05
CA LEU A 118 -14.85 1.65 4.23
C LEU A 118 -15.72 2.69 3.52
N PHE A 119 -15.57 2.79 2.20
CA PHE A 119 -16.38 3.69 1.38
C PHE A 119 -17.66 3.00 0.86
N GLY A 120 -18.71 3.80 0.71
CA GLY A 120 -20.00 3.40 0.13
C GLY A 120 -21.17 3.25 1.11
N GLU A 121 -20.99 3.48 2.41
CA GLU A 121 -22.07 3.43 3.42
C GLU A 121 -22.26 4.74 4.21
N GLY A 122 -21.92 5.88 3.60
CA GLY A 122 -21.92 7.18 4.28
C GLY A 122 -20.81 7.30 5.33
N ILE A 123 -20.83 8.41 6.10
CA ILE A 123 -19.81 8.68 7.11
C ILE A 123 -19.96 7.73 8.29
N LYS A 124 -18.91 7.00 8.64
CA LYS A 124 -18.86 6.13 9.82
C LYS A 124 -18.08 6.79 10.95
N THR A 125 -18.45 6.46 12.18
CA THR A 125 -17.62 6.77 13.36
C THR A 125 -16.28 6.05 13.25
N LYS A 126 -15.19 6.81 13.42
CA LYS A 126 -13.82 6.30 13.34
C LYS A 126 -13.31 5.91 14.72
N GLN A 127 -12.64 4.77 14.80
CA GLN A 127 -11.82 4.44 15.96
C GLN A 127 -10.44 5.07 15.78
N VAL A 128 -10.05 5.96 16.69
CA VAL A 128 -8.71 6.58 16.68
C VAL A 128 -7.89 5.98 17.81
N LYS A 129 -6.66 5.57 17.50
CA LYS A 129 -5.69 5.09 18.48
C LYS A 129 -4.37 5.77 18.23
N SER A 130 -3.73 6.26 19.29
CA SER A 130 -2.35 6.74 19.21
C SER A 130 -1.37 5.61 19.55
N LEU A 131 -0.19 5.67 18.94
CA LEU A 131 0.87 4.71 19.13
C LEU A 131 2.22 5.44 19.12
N SER A 132 3.03 5.21 20.15
CA SER A 132 4.37 5.78 20.16
C SER A 132 5.25 5.10 19.11
N LEU A 133 6.06 5.88 18.40
CA LEU A 133 7.05 5.37 17.44
C LEU A 133 7.96 4.27 18.05
N ASN A 134 8.27 4.38 19.34
CA ASN A 134 9.11 3.42 20.07
C ASN A 134 8.39 2.10 20.41
N GLU A 135 7.07 2.08 20.37
CA GLU A 135 6.22 0.93 20.76
C GLU A 135 5.68 0.16 19.54
N ILE A 136 6.10 0.55 18.33
CA ILE A 136 5.62 -0.08 17.10
C ILE A 136 6.12 -1.52 16.98
N SER A 137 5.18 -2.42 16.74
CA SER A 137 5.39 -3.80 16.33
C SER A 137 4.45 -4.16 15.18
N GLU A 138 4.66 -5.32 14.56
CA GLU A 138 3.79 -5.85 13.49
C GLU A 138 2.32 -5.95 13.94
N ASP A 139 2.09 -6.32 15.21
CA ASP A 139 0.75 -6.43 15.79
C ASP A 139 0.01 -5.09 15.86
N SER A 140 0.76 -3.98 15.94
CA SER A 140 0.17 -2.64 16.01
C SER A 140 -0.65 -2.30 14.77
N PHE A 141 -0.29 -2.83 13.60
CA PHE A 141 -0.93 -2.50 12.33
C PHE A 141 -2.10 -3.43 11.97
N LYS A 142 -2.27 -4.58 12.65
CA LYS A 142 -3.36 -5.53 12.41
C LYS A 142 -4.75 -4.89 12.56
N ILE A 143 -4.88 -3.83 13.34
CA ILE A 143 -6.12 -3.06 13.49
C ILE A 143 -6.62 -2.46 12.17
N LEU A 144 -5.71 -2.11 11.24
CA LEU A 144 -6.06 -1.55 9.92
C LEU A 144 -6.79 -2.57 9.05
N HIS A 145 -6.49 -3.86 9.22
CA HIS A 145 -7.21 -4.94 8.53
C HIS A 145 -8.49 -5.35 9.27
N ASN A 146 -8.41 -5.42 10.61
CA ASN A 146 -9.49 -5.96 11.43
C ASN A 146 -10.68 -5.01 11.62
N HIS A 147 -10.49 -3.71 11.34
CA HIS A 147 -11.51 -2.68 11.54
C HIS A 147 -11.79 -1.94 10.24
N LYS A 148 -13.07 -1.72 9.97
CA LYS A 148 -13.56 -1.12 8.71
C LYS A 148 -13.32 0.39 8.62
N CYS A 149 -13.19 1.09 9.75
CA CYS A 149 -13.04 2.54 9.85
C CYS A 149 -12.18 2.89 11.06
N CYS A 150 -10.86 2.95 10.90
CA CYS A 150 -9.92 3.26 11.97
C CYS A 150 -8.77 4.16 11.52
N CYS A 151 -8.15 4.80 12.50
CA CYS A 151 -6.97 5.64 12.35
C CYS A 151 -5.96 5.28 13.45
N LEU A 152 -4.72 5.03 13.05
CA LEU A 152 -3.57 4.95 13.93
C LEU A 152 -2.74 6.22 13.77
N VAL A 153 -2.60 6.99 14.84
CA VAL A 153 -1.72 8.16 14.88
C VAL A 153 -0.37 7.73 15.44
N ILE A 154 0.72 8.01 14.70
CA ILE A 154 2.09 7.74 15.14
C ILE A 154 2.65 9.00 15.79
N GLU A 155 3.04 8.91 17.06
CA GLU A 155 3.53 10.03 17.90
C GLU A 155 4.84 9.75 18.64
#